data_AF-A0A6F9Y0Y1-F1
#
_entry.id   AF-A0A6F9Y0Y1-F1
#
_cell.length_a   1.000
_cell.length_b   1.000
_cell.length_c   1.000
_cell.angle_alpha   90.00
_cell.angle_beta   90.00
_cell.angle_gamma   90.00
#
_symmetry.space_group_name_H-M   'P 1'
#
loop_
_entity.id
_entity.type
_entity.pdbx_description
1 polymer ?
#
loop_
_entity_poly.entity_id
_entity_poly.type
_entity_poly.pdbx_seq_one_letter_code
_entity_poly.pdbx_strand_id
1 'polypeptide(L)'
;MFLKKWHRKRTKLLMLAGAGFILGSGLACFNQNVSADNVPQTINIGPTTYAISYGRGYREVNRGPHNIDVLREAGSNEYIFCIQWAKNSPSNMQLQRKWDADPRVQWLITNFFSGNRYRSLGMGDEADYWLYQVAVHIIASPNDRQTDGQRPADALPNFRADIRQKAQDLVDEANRHNSQNDSQVVLNSASTSFNPGEISVGRDDIRDGQYKKNFSFNTQNVSNAHVWLEGAPGGVSLSGKDGAGVNFNDVWNGTALQVNIPLSARATDNEYSFKVKANGTWNKQVRVAVVYGNSDNSVQNVAKNQIKAINVADSAYSEMSVKVYPAKARLDFTKKGTGNNNTDILVGTGFKLIGLDNGFTATSKADNNGRVNFENIPLGSRYHIEETEQPNKDYVPNYVTDINDFTGSNPKLSVSLGNNGVIFNRRAYVPFELTKKNTNGQGIEGAKFVIVRKPRTSVPQSISINDAKKDALRLVDGHLVSGHTDQQPYITTTNKDGKVLFNSVEIEKNSRYYAVEIEAPNGYALSQTSYSFDLTENSPSLVKGEITDSTNPLPSTGSNRLVSVVGVSGVLVLITAGSLVYLRRKQG
;
A
#
# COMPACT_ATOMS: atom_id res chain seq x y z
N MET A 1 38.76 -19.65 7.95
CA MET A 1 37.50 -20.34 7.59
C MET A 1 37.14 -19.92 6.17
N PHE A 2 37.26 -20.83 5.21
CA PHE A 2 37.28 -20.57 3.77
C PHE A 2 35.91 -20.12 3.23
N LEU A 3 35.84 -18.92 2.64
CA LEU A 3 34.69 -18.45 1.86
C LEU A 3 34.80 -18.97 0.41
N LYS A 4 34.02 -20.00 0.08
CA LYS A 4 33.81 -20.47 -1.29
C LYS A 4 32.75 -19.58 -1.97
N LYS A 5 33.19 -18.61 -2.77
CA LYS A 5 32.33 -17.89 -3.73
C LYS A 5 31.85 -18.87 -4.80
N TRP A 6 30.55 -19.18 -4.81
CA TRP A 6 29.89 -19.89 -5.89
C TRP A 6 29.57 -18.91 -7.03
N HIS A 7 30.33 -18.95 -8.12
CA HIS A 7 29.96 -18.30 -9.38
C HIS A 7 28.99 -19.20 -10.14
N ARG A 8 27.69 -18.92 -10.06
CA ARG A 8 26.67 -19.52 -10.95
C ARG A 8 26.74 -18.77 -12.28
N LYS A 9 27.39 -19.35 -13.30
CA LYS A 9 27.35 -18.84 -14.68
C LYS A 9 25.89 -18.85 -15.15
N ARG A 10 25.24 -17.69 -15.17
CA ARG A 10 23.98 -17.47 -15.89
C ARG A 10 24.33 -17.38 -17.38
N THR A 11 24.13 -18.45 -18.12
CA THR A 11 24.16 -18.41 -19.58
C THR A 11 22.95 -17.59 -20.02
N LYS A 12 23.19 -16.34 -20.44
CA LYS A 12 22.16 -15.49 -21.06
C LYS A 12 21.74 -16.18 -22.36
N LEU A 13 20.59 -16.85 -22.34
CA LEU A 13 19.90 -17.25 -23.55
C LEU A 13 19.27 -15.97 -24.11
N LEU A 14 19.87 -15.40 -25.16
CA LEU A 14 19.24 -14.32 -25.94
C LEU A 14 17.97 -14.93 -26.58
N MET A 15 16.80 -14.70 -25.98
CA MET A 15 15.55 -14.83 -26.70
C MET A 15 15.41 -13.60 -27.60
N LEU A 16 15.72 -13.77 -28.88
CA LEU A 16 15.19 -12.88 -29.91
C LEU A 16 13.68 -13.11 -29.93
N ALA A 17 12.94 -12.11 -29.45
CA ALA A 17 11.50 -11.99 -29.64
C ALA A 17 11.22 -11.82 -31.14
N GLY A 18 11.20 -12.94 -31.87
CA GLY A 18 10.65 -13.01 -33.21
C GLY A 18 9.16 -13.31 -33.09
N ALA A 19 8.34 -12.25 -33.14
CA ALA A 19 6.91 -12.38 -33.39
C ALA A 19 6.72 -12.99 -34.79
N GLY A 20 6.67 -14.32 -34.86
CA GLY A 20 6.34 -15.08 -36.06
C GLY A 20 5.09 -15.88 -35.80
N PHE A 21 3.92 -15.29 -36.05
CA PHE A 21 2.69 -16.04 -36.22
C PHE A 21 2.88 -17.04 -37.36
N ILE A 22 3.00 -18.33 -37.05
CA ILE A 22 2.75 -19.39 -38.03
C ILE A 22 1.28 -19.78 -37.86
N LEU A 23 0.42 -19.01 -38.53
CA LEU A 23 -0.89 -19.50 -38.93
C LEU A 23 -0.65 -20.41 -40.15
N GLY A 24 -0.81 -21.73 -39.96
CA GLY A 24 -0.60 -22.72 -41.00
C GLY A 24 -1.30 -24.03 -40.64
N SER A 25 -2.63 -24.02 -40.82
CA SER A 25 -3.52 -25.16 -41.10
C SER A 25 -3.13 -26.57 -40.60
N GLY A 26 -3.92 -27.09 -39.64
CA GLY A 26 -4.09 -28.53 -39.48
C GLY A 26 -3.47 -29.18 -38.25
N LEU A 27 -3.43 -28.50 -37.10
CA LEU A 27 -3.28 -29.21 -35.81
C LEU A 27 -4.65 -29.28 -35.16
N ALA A 28 -5.33 -30.40 -35.37
CA ALA A 28 -6.44 -30.80 -34.52
C ALA A 28 -5.98 -30.69 -33.06
N CYS A 29 -6.80 -30.02 -32.25
CA CYS A 29 -6.58 -29.78 -30.83
C CYS A 29 -6.28 -31.09 -30.09
N PHE A 30 -5.01 -31.39 -29.86
CA PHE A 30 -4.60 -32.33 -28.83
C PHE A 30 -3.85 -31.55 -27.75
N ASN A 31 -4.62 -31.06 -26.77
CA ASN A 31 -4.10 -30.78 -25.43
C ASN A 31 -3.74 -32.12 -24.75
N GLN A 32 -2.75 -32.84 -25.28
CA GLN A 32 -2.16 -33.96 -24.57
C GLN A 32 -0.91 -33.44 -23.85
N ASN A 33 -0.93 -33.54 -22.52
CA ASN A 33 0.25 -33.42 -21.69
C ASN A 33 1.20 -34.56 -22.05
N VAL A 34 2.11 -34.32 -23.00
CA VAL A 34 3.18 -35.25 -23.31
C VAL A 34 4.19 -35.16 -22.15
N SER A 35 4.49 -36.28 -21.50
CA SER A 35 5.60 -36.42 -20.55
C SER A 35 6.87 -36.87 -21.29
N ALA A 36 8.06 -36.69 -20.70
CA ALA A 36 9.30 -37.24 -21.23
C ALA A 36 9.24 -38.78 -21.39
N ASP A 37 8.43 -39.45 -20.58
CA ASP A 37 8.20 -40.90 -20.61
C ASP A 37 7.22 -41.34 -21.72
N ASN A 38 6.60 -40.40 -22.43
CA ASN A 38 5.56 -40.69 -23.43
C ASN A 38 6.11 -40.89 -24.85
N VAL A 39 7.42 -40.84 -25.07
CA VAL A 39 7.99 -41.29 -26.35
C VAL A 39 7.66 -42.78 -26.51
N PRO A 40 7.01 -43.21 -27.60
CA PRO A 40 6.59 -44.60 -27.77
C PRO A 40 7.76 -45.58 -27.59
N GLN A 41 7.57 -46.59 -26.74
CA GLN A 41 8.55 -47.66 -26.55
C GLN A 41 8.58 -48.61 -27.75
N THR A 42 7.48 -48.65 -28.52
CA THR A 42 7.38 -49.43 -29.74
C THR A 42 6.77 -48.62 -30.87
N ILE A 43 7.10 -49.01 -32.09
CA ILE A 43 6.43 -48.54 -33.32
C ILE A 43 6.13 -49.75 -34.19
N ASN A 44 5.07 -49.67 -34.99
CA ASN A 44 4.71 -50.71 -35.94
C ASN A 44 5.04 -50.25 -37.35
N ILE A 45 5.91 -50.99 -38.05
CA ILE A 45 6.23 -50.75 -39.45
C ILE A 45 5.14 -51.39 -40.31
N GLY A 46 4.55 -50.62 -41.22
CA GLY A 46 3.60 -51.13 -42.21
C GLY A 46 4.26 -52.03 -43.25
N PRO A 47 3.49 -52.57 -44.21
CA PRO A 47 4.06 -53.36 -45.30
C PRO A 47 4.93 -52.48 -46.21
N THR A 48 6.21 -52.83 -46.30
CA THR A 48 7.15 -52.25 -47.25
C THR A 48 6.93 -52.92 -48.60
N THR A 49 6.38 -52.18 -49.56
CA THR A 49 5.82 -52.74 -50.82
C THR A 49 6.60 -52.36 -52.07
N TYR A 50 7.40 -51.29 -52.02
CA TYR A 50 8.21 -50.84 -53.14
C TYR A 50 9.38 -49.99 -52.65
N ALA A 51 10.39 -49.93 -53.51
CA ALA A 51 11.53 -49.05 -53.39
C ALA A 51 11.48 -47.95 -54.47
N ILE A 52 12.13 -46.82 -54.20
CA ILE A 52 12.17 -45.66 -55.08
C ILE A 52 13.59 -45.12 -55.25
N SER A 53 13.82 -44.53 -56.42
CA SER A 53 14.91 -43.59 -56.65
C SER A 53 14.41 -42.35 -57.37
N TYR A 54 14.95 -41.19 -57.01
CA TYR A 54 14.75 -39.94 -57.75
C TYR A 54 16.05 -39.39 -58.32
N GLY A 55 17.16 -40.14 -58.25
CA GLY A 55 18.49 -39.63 -58.57
C GLY A 55 18.66 -39.13 -60.00
N ARG A 56 17.83 -39.59 -60.96
CA ARG A 56 17.85 -39.14 -62.36
C ARG A 56 16.96 -37.94 -62.66
N GLY A 57 16.24 -37.39 -61.67
CA GLY A 57 15.34 -36.25 -61.87
C GLY A 57 13.87 -36.60 -62.10
N TYR A 58 13.53 -37.88 -62.01
CA TYR A 58 12.17 -38.40 -62.11
C TYR A 58 12.02 -39.63 -61.22
N ARG A 59 10.79 -40.03 -60.90
CA ARG A 59 10.48 -41.18 -60.05
C ARG A 59 10.82 -42.49 -60.76
N GLU A 60 11.69 -43.29 -60.16
CA GLU A 60 11.98 -44.67 -60.53
C GLU A 60 11.52 -45.61 -59.42
N VAL A 61 10.96 -46.78 -59.77
CA VAL A 61 10.45 -47.77 -58.81
C VAL A 61 11.27 -49.05 -58.92
N ASN A 62 11.74 -49.56 -57.79
CA ASN A 62 12.56 -50.78 -57.66
C ASN A 62 13.84 -50.76 -58.52
N ARG A 63 14.33 -49.58 -58.89
CA ARG A 63 15.52 -49.36 -59.71
C ARG A 63 16.04 -47.93 -59.56
N GLY A 64 17.22 -47.67 -60.12
CA GLY A 64 17.85 -46.35 -60.11
C GLY A 64 18.92 -46.23 -59.01
N PRO A 65 19.72 -45.15 -59.05
CA PRO A 65 20.82 -44.97 -58.11
C PRO A 65 20.28 -44.68 -56.70
N HIS A 66 20.87 -45.31 -55.68
CA HIS A 66 20.41 -45.21 -54.28
C HIS A 66 18.92 -45.54 -54.11
N ASN A 67 18.51 -46.69 -54.64
CA ASN A 67 17.14 -47.18 -54.51
C ASN A 67 16.87 -47.57 -53.04
N ILE A 68 15.87 -46.94 -52.41
CA ILE A 68 15.51 -47.13 -51.00
C ILE A 68 14.10 -47.68 -50.90
N ASP A 69 13.82 -48.50 -49.91
CA ASP A 69 12.45 -48.84 -49.55
C ASP A 69 11.70 -47.66 -48.93
N VAL A 70 10.41 -47.51 -49.24
CA VAL A 70 9.55 -46.49 -48.62
C VAL A 70 8.92 -47.05 -47.35
N LEU A 71 9.45 -46.64 -46.19
CA LEU A 71 8.94 -47.10 -44.91
C LEU A 71 7.91 -46.14 -44.34
N ARG A 72 6.85 -46.71 -43.79
CA ARG A 72 5.78 -45.98 -43.11
C ARG A 72 5.34 -46.67 -41.83
N GLU A 73 4.92 -45.88 -40.85
CA GLU A 73 4.25 -46.42 -39.68
C GLU A 73 2.86 -46.97 -40.04
N ALA A 74 2.55 -48.15 -39.52
CA ALA A 74 1.23 -48.76 -39.65
C ALA A 74 0.17 -47.88 -38.97
N GLY A 75 -0.88 -47.52 -39.70
CA GLY A 75 -2.03 -46.75 -39.20
C GLY A 75 -1.91 -45.22 -39.32
N SER A 76 -0.72 -44.63 -39.17
CA SER A 76 -0.51 -43.18 -39.34
C SER A 76 0.04 -42.79 -40.71
N ASN A 77 0.64 -43.73 -41.44
CA ASN A 77 1.27 -43.53 -42.75
C ASN A 77 2.47 -42.53 -42.73
N GLU A 78 2.95 -42.14 -41.54
CA GLU A 78 4.11 -41.26 -41.34
C GLU A 78 5.40 -41.93 -41.83
N TYR A 79 6.26 -41.17 -42.52
CA TYR A 79 7.54 -41.67 -43.02
C TYR A 79 8.51 -42.05 -41.89
N ILE A 80 9.23 -43.15 -42.11
CA ILE A 80 10.26 -43.67 -41.21
C ILE A 80 11.57 -43.80 -41.98
N PHE A 81 12.69 -43.42 -41.36
CA PHE A 81 13.99 -43.38 -42.04
C PHE A 81 14.85 -44.58 -41.68
N CYS A 82 15.33 -45.29 -42.69
CA CYS A 82 16.36 -46.31 -42.58
C CYS A 82 17.69 -45.68 -42.12
N ILE A 83 18.43 -46.30 -41.20
CA ILE A 83 19.72 -45.74 -40.74
C ILE A 83 20.92 -46.67 -40.97
N GLN A 84 20.71 -47.90 -41.45
CA GLN A 84 21.78 -48.85 -41.73
C GLN A 84 21.67 -49.33 -43.17
N TRP A 85 22.49 -48.73 -44.03
CA TRP A 85 22.43 -48.95 -45.48
C TRP A 85 22.60 -50.42 -45.88
N ALA A 86 23.47 -51.16 -45.19
CA ALA A 86 23.84 -52.53 -45.58
C ALA A 86 22.83 -53.63 -45.16
N LYS A 87 21.72 -53.26 -44.52
CA LYS A 87 20.79 -54.21 -43.90
C LYS A 87 19.39 -54.15 -44.52
N ASN A 88 18.63 -55.23 -44.36
CA ASN A 88 17.29 -55.32 -44.92
C ASN A 88 16.33 -54.36 -44.20
N SER A 89 15.51 -53.64 -44.97
CA SER A 89 14.44 -52.79 -44.43
C SER A 89 13.41 -53.61 -43.66
N PRO A 90 12.96 -53.15 -42.47
CA PRO A 90 11.84 -53.78 -41.79
C PRO A 90 10.55 -53.69 -42.61
N SER A 91 9.67 -54.68 -42.46
CA SER A 91 8.36 -54.73 -43.15
C SER A 91 7.35 -55.49 -42.29
N ASN A 92 6.16 -54.93 -42.12
CA ASN A 92 5.03 -55.52 -41.40
C ASN A 92 5.43 -56.09 -40.01
N MET A 93 6.16 -55.31 -39.22
CA MET A 93 6.73 -55.76 -37.96
C MET A 93 6.80 -54.65 -36.91
N GLN A 94 6.82 -55.04 -35.63
CA GLN A 94 7.00 -54.11 -34.52
C GLN A 94 8.50 -53.95 -34.20
N LEU A 95 8.92 -52.71 -33.95
CA LEU A 95 10.27 -52.36 -33.50
C LEU A 95 10.23 -51.73 -32.12
N GLN A 96 11.29 -51.95 -31.35
CA GLN A 96 11.47 -51.44 -29.98
C GLN A 96 12.40 -50.23 -29.98
N ARG A 97 12.12 -49.24 -29.13
CA ARG A 97 12.97 -48.07 -28.93
C ARG A 97 14.37 -48.52 -28.48
N LYS A 98 15.40 -47.88 -29.03
CA LYS A 98 16.79 -48.18 -28.71
C LYS A 98 17.53 -46.99 -28.08
N TRP A 99 17.74 -45.91 -28.84
CA TRP A 99 18.45 -44.70 -28.38
C TRP A 99 17.97 -43.45 -29.14
N ASP A 100 18.35 -42.26 -28.67
CA ASP A 100 18.05 -40.99 -29.36
C ASP A 100 19.04 -40.84 -30.55
N ALA A 101 18.58 -40.38 -31.72
CA ALA A 101 19.40 -40.35 -32.94
C ALA A 101 20.60 -39.39 -32.83
N ASP A 102 21.64 -39.61 -33.64
CA ASP A 102 22.76 -38.65 -33.80
C ASP A 102 22.20 -37.25 -34.12
N PRO A 103 22.73 -36.16 -33.53
CA PRO A 103 22.24 -34.79 -33.75
C PRO A 103 22.03 -34.43 -35.23
N ARG A 104 22.94 -34.86 -36.11
CA ARG A 104 22.89 -34.58 -37.55
C ARG A 104 21.74 -35.34 -38.22
N VAL A 105 21.54 -36.60 -37.83
CA VAL A 105 20.40 -37.43 -38.26
C VAL A 105 19.08 -36.88 -37.72
N GLN A 106 19.06 -36.43 -36.46
CA GLN A 106 17.91 -35.78 -35.87
C GLN A 106 17.53 -34.51 -36.62
N TRP A 107 18.50 -33.66 -36.96
CA TRP A 107 18.24 -32.46 -37.72
C TRP A 107 17.59 -32.78 -39.07
N LEU A 108 18.14 -33.74 -39.83
CA LEU A 108 17.59 -34.18 -41.11
C LEU A 108 16.12 -34.60 -40.97
N ILE A 109 15.83 -35.49 -40.03
CA ILE A 109 14.49 -36.04 -39.83
C ILE A 109 13.52 -34.96 -39.36
N THR A 110 13.89 -34.18 -38.34
CA THR A 110 13.00 -33.15 -37.79
C THR A 110 12.77 -32.00 -38.77
N ASN A 111 13.77 -31.67 -39.61
CA ASN A 111 13.65 -30.70 -40.69
C ASN A 111 12.71 -31.19 -41.81
N PHE A 112 12.75 -32.48 -42.16
CA PHE A 112 11.80 -33.07 -43.12
C PHE A 112 10.34 -32.84 -42.70
N PHE A 113 10.05 -32.93 -41.40
CA PHE A 113 8.71 -32.71 -40.81
C PHE A 113 8.42 -31.25 -40.42
N SER A 114 9.37 -30.32 -40.60
CA SER A 114 9.26 -28.93 -40.10
C SER A 114 8.22 -28.06 -40.83
N GLY A 115 7.67 -28.52 -41.95
CA GLY A 115 6.83 -27.72 -42.85
C GLY A 115 7.63 -26.84 -43.82
N ASN A 116 8.89 -26.51 -43.49
CA ASN A 116 9.82 -25.77 -44.35
C ASN A 116 11.14 -26.55 -44.51
N ARG A 117 11.14 -27.50 -45.44
CA ARG A 117 12.31 -28.36 -45.72
C ARG A 117 13.48 -27.52 -46.25
N TYR A 118 14.68 -27.76 -45.73
CA TYR A 118 15.92 -27.09 -46.14
C TYR A 118 16.22 -27.27 -47.63
N ARG A 119 15.94 -28.47 -48.16
CA ARG A 119 15.95 -28.76 -49.60
C ARG A 119 14.72 -29.55 -49.99
N SER A 120 14.23 -29.31 -51.20
CA SER A 120 13.13 -30.07 -51.79
C SER A 120 13.41 -30.34 -53.26
N LEU A 121 12.95 -31.48 -53.75
CA LEU A 121 12.90 -31.81 -55.17
C LEU A 121 11.71 -31.15 -55.87
N GLY A 122 10.70 -30.68 -55.12
CA GLY A 122 9.49 -30.06 -55.69
C GLY A 122 8.55 -31.07 -56.35
N MET A 123 8.69 -32.36 -56.04
CA MET A 123 7.94 -33.48 -56.66
C MET A 123 7.08 -34.24 -55.64
N GLY A 124 6.73 -33.59 -54.52
CA GLY A 124 5.95 -34.17 -53.44
C GLY A 124 6.78 -34.82 -52.33
N ASP A 125 6.11 -35.22 -51.25
CA ASP A 125 6.74 -35.70 -50.02
C ASP A 125 7.56 -36.97 -50.19
N GLU A 126 7.19 -37.84 -51.13
CA GLU A 126 7.91 -39.09 -51.39
C GLU A 126 9.29 -38.80 -52.01
N ALA A 127 9.37 -37.82 -52.92
CA ALA A 127 10.62 -37.40 -53.54
C ALA A 127 11.56 -36.74 -52.52
N ASP A 128 11.00 -35.90 -51.64
CA ASP A 128 11.75 -35.29 -50.55
C ASP A 128 12.16 -36.31 -49.49
N TYR A 129 11.31 -37.29 -49.18
CA TYR A 129 11.66 -38.40 -48.31
C TYR A 129 12.87 -39.15 -48.86
N TRP A 130 12.89 -39.44 -50.17
CA TRP A 130 14.06 -40.05 -50.82
C TRP A 130 15.32 -39.19 -50.68
N LEU A 131 15.21 -37.89 -50.96
CA LEU A 131 16.33 -36.97 -50.85
C LEU A 131 16.91 -36.92 -49.43
N TYR A 132 16.05 -36.88 -48.41
CA TYR A 132 16.48 -36.89 -47.01
C TYR A 132 17.03 -38.26 -46.59
N GLN A 133 16.45 -39.36 -47.06
CA GLN A 133 16.95 -40.72 -46.79
C GLN A 133 18.35 -40.94 -47.34
N VAL A 134 18.69 -40.36 -48.51
CA VAL A 134 20.06 -40.33 -49.05
C VAL A 134 21.01 -39.70 -48.03
N ALA A 135 20.69 -38.49 -47.56
CA ALA A 135 21.53 -37.78 -46.59
C ALA A 135 21.62 -38.55 -45.25
N VAL A 136 20.51 -39.14 -44.79
CA VAL A 136 20.50 -39.97 -43.57
C VAL A 136 21.45 -41.15 -43.69
N HIS A 137 21.47 -41.88 -44.80
CA HIS A 137 22.42 -43.00 -44.98
C HIS A 137 23.88 -42.53 -45.00
N ILE A 138 24.17 -41.41 -45.67
CA ILE A 138 25.53 -40.84 -45.71
C ILE A 138 26.01 -40.47 -44.30
N ILE A 139 25.13 -39.91 -43.47
CA ILE A 139 25.48 -39.47 -42.11
C ILE A 139 25.48 -40.61 -41.09
N ALA A 140 24.44 -41.46 -41.10
CA ALA A 140 24.22 -42.48 -40.08
C ALA A 140 25.07 -43.73 -40.28
N SER A 141 25.38 -44.08 -41.53
CA SER A 141 26.10 -45.30 -41.91
C SER A 141 27.18 -45.04 -42.98
N PRO A 142 28.10 -44.07 -42.78
CA PRO A 142 29.06 -43.63 -43.82
C PRO A 142 29.99 -44.75 -44.32
N ASN A 143 30.21 -45.77 -43.49
CA ASN A 143 31.13 -46.88 -43.76
C ASN A 143 30.41 -48.20 -44.05
N ASP A 144 29.07 -48.23 -44.03
CA ASP A 144 28.32 -49.42 -44.41
C ASP A 144 28.59 -49.75 -45.88
N ARG A 145 28.60 -51.04 -46.21
CA ARG A 145 28.83 -51.52 -47.56
C ARG A 145 27.72 -52.46 -48.00
N GLN A 146 27.20 -52.21 -49.20
CA GLN A 146 26.35 -53.18 -49.90
C GLN A 146 27.18 -54.40 -50.31
N THR A 147 26.50 -55.44 -50.82
CA THR A 147 27.15 -56.65 -51.32
C THR A 147 28.15 -56.40 -52.45
N ASP A 148 27.99 -55.29 -53.18
CA ASP A 148 28.89 -54.81 -54.24
C ASP A 148 30.06 -53.94 -53.71
N GLY A 149 30.16 -53.73 -52.40
CA GLY A 149 31.20 -52.95 -51.73
C GLY A 149 30.96 -51.43 -51.69
N GLN A 150 29.90 -50.93 -52.32
CA GLN A 150 29.59 -49.50 -52.37
C GLN A 150 29.11 -48.97 -51.01
N ARG A 151 29.59 -47.77 -50.65
CA ARG A 151 29.12 -46.99 -49.51
C ARG A 151 27.98 -46.06 -49.93
N PRO A 152 27.16 -45.55 -48.99
CA PRO A 152 26.08 -44.61 -49.31
C PRO A 152 26.49 -43.41 -50.17
N ALA A 153 27.65 -42.81 -49.89
CA ALA A 153 28.14 -41.65 -50.63
C ALA A 153 28.59 -41.97 -52.07
N ASP A 154 28.92 -43.23 -52.36
CA ASP A 154 29.40 -43.67 -53.68
C ASP A 154 28.27 -43.64 -54.73
N ALA A 155 26.99 -43.47 -54.31
CA ALA A 155 25.86 -43.26 -55.21
C ALA A 155 25.74 -41.82 -55.75
N LEU A 156 26.31 -40.82 -55.07
CA LEU A 156 26.17 -39.39 -55.43
C LEU A 156 26.62 -39.06 -56.87
N PRO A 157 27.74 -39.61 -57.40
CA PRO A 157 28.16 -39.35 -58.78
C PRO A 157 27.15 -39.80 -59.84
N ASN A 158 26.27 -40.74 -59.51
CA ASN A 158 25.24 -41.28 -60.42
C ASN A 158 23.96 -40.43 -60.43
N PHE A 159 23.88 -39.38 -59.62
CA PHE A 159 22.73 -38.48 -59.59
C PHE A 159 22.86 -37.34 -60.61
N ARG A 160 21.72 -36.83 -61.10
CA ARG A 160 21.64 -35.58 -61.85
C ARG A 160 22.27 -34.45 -61.03
N ALA A 161 23.00 -33.55 -61.68
CA ALA A 161 23.87 -32.58 -61.00
C ALA A 161 23.15 -31.71 -59.95
N ASP A 162 21.93 -31.27 -60.24
CA ASP A 162 21.09 -30.48 -59.32
C ASP A 162 20.61 -31.28 -58.11
N ILE A 163 20.27 -32.57 -58.30
CA ILE A 163 19.85 -33.47 -57.20
C ILE A 163 21.04 -33.83 -56.32
N ARG A 164 22.19 -34.11 -56.95
CA ARG A 164 23.47 -34.33 -56.24
C ARG A 164 23.80 -33.15 -55.33
N GLN A 165 23.70 -31.92 -55.86
CA GLN A 165 23.94 -30.72 -55.08
C GLN A 165 22.98 -30.61 -53.89
N LYS A 166 21.68 -30.84 -54.08
CA LYS A 166 20.70 -30.81 -52.99
C LYS A 166 20.98 -31.87 -51.90
N ALA A 167 21.44 -33.06 -52.28
CA ALA A 167 21.83 -34.10 -51.33
C ALA A 167 23.08 -33.71 -50.54
N GLN A 168 24.09 -33.12 -51.21
CA GLN A 168 25.29 -32.60 -50.55
C GLN A 168 24.99 -31.42 -49.62
N ASP A 169 24.13 -30.49 -50.04
CA ASP A 169 23.69 -29.38 -49.20
C ASP A 169 23.05 -29.87 -47.89
N LEU A 170 22.22 -30.92 -47.95
CA LEU A 170 21.62 -31.52 -46.76
C LEU A 170 22.66 -32.16 -45.85
N VAL A 171 23.64 -32.86 -46.41
CA VAL A 171 24.75 -33.48 -45.64
C VAL A 171 25.62 -32.39 -44.99
N ASP A 172 25.97 -31.35 -45.72
CA ASP A 172 26.79 -30.23 -45.25
C ASP A 172 26.07 -29.45 -44.15
N GLU A 173 24.78 -29.17 -44.33
CA GLU A 173 23.96 -28.51 -43.29
C GLU A 173 23.83 -29.41 -42.06
N ALA A 174 23.52 -30.71 -42.24
CA ALA A 174 23.41 -31.65 -41.12
C ALA A 174 24.69 -31.68 -40.28
N ASN A 175 25.87 -31.66 -40.91
CA ASN A 175 27.17 -31.63 -40.22
C ASN A 175 27.43 -30.35 -39.40
N ARG A 176 26.60 -29.29 -39.53
CA ARG A 176 26.67 -28.10 -38.69
C ARG A 176 25.97 -28.28 -37.34
N HIS A 177 25.14 -29.31 -37.19
CA HIS A 177 24.37 -29.58 -35.98
C HIS A 177 25.08 -30.59 -35.07
N ASN A 178 25.82 -30.08 -34.08
CA ASN A 178 26.71 -30.89 -33.23
C ASN A 178 26.13 -31.29 -31.88
N SER A 179 24.93 -30.82 -31.53
CA SER A 179 24.27 -31.18 -30.27
C SER A 179 22.77 -31.44 -30.45
N GLN A 180 22.21 -32.23 -29.53
CA GLN A 180 20.76 -32.50 -29.49
C GLN A 180 19.93 -31.21 -29.42
N ASN A 181 20.43 -30.18 -28.73
CA ASN A 181 19.74 -28.91 -28.60
C ASN A 181 19.73 -28.09 -29.89
N ASP A 182 20.80 -28.15 -30.69
CA ASP A 182 20.90 -27.45 -31.98
C ASP A 182 20.05 -28.11 -33.07
N SER A 183 19.64 -29.35 -32.83
CA SER A 183 18.97 -30.21 -33.80
C SER A 183 17.48 -30.41 -33.51
N GLN A 184 16.98 -29.89 -32.38
CA GLN A 184 15.58 -30.04 -31.97
C GLN A 184 14.73 -28.88 -32.52
N VAL A 185 13.49 -29.16 -32.89
CA VAL A 185 12.51 -28.12 -33.25
C VAL A 185 11.60 -27.87 -32.06
N VAL A 186 11.60 -26.65 -31.52
CA VAL A 186 10.72 -26.28 -30.41
C VAL A 186 9.31 -26.02 -30.94
N LEU A 187 8.30 -26.64 -30.31
CA LEU A 187 6.92 -26.65 -30.80
C LEU A 187 5.98 -25.70 -30.05
N ASN A 188 6.39 -25.22 -28.89
CA ASN A 188 5.58 -24.31 -28.07
C ASN A 188 6.45 -23.21 -27.44
N SER A 189 5.82 -22.19 -26.88
CA SER A 189 6.46 -21.17 -26.05
C SER A 189 5.85 -21.20 -24.64
N ALA A 190 6.59 -20.75 -23.64
CA ALA A 190 6.05 -20.52 -22.32
C ALA A 190 5.88 -19.03 -22.02
N SER A 191 4.82 -18.69 -21.31
CA SER A 191 4.61 -17.36 -20.78
C SER A 191 3.93 -17.41 -19.41
N THR A 192 4.24 -16.43 -18.60
CA THR A 192 3.50 -16.07 -17.39
C THR A 192 3.12 -14.60 -17.50
N SER A 193 1.99 -14.21 -16.93
CA SER A 193 1.59 -12.80 -16.90
C SER A 193 0.64 -12.53 -15.74
N PHE A 194 0.59 -11.26 -15.36
CA PHE A 194 -0.42 -10.73 -14.46
C PHE A 194 -1.39 -9.86 -15.25
N ASN A 195 -2.67 -9.93 -14.91
CA ASN A 195 -3.68 -9.07 -15.50
C ASN A 195 -4.45 -8.32 -14.39
N PRO A 196 -4.39 -6.98 -14.35
CA PRO A 196 -3.55 -6.13 -15.20
C PRO A 196 -2.04 -6.28 -14.89
N GLY A 197 -1.17 -5.82 -15.79
CA GLY A 197 0.29 -5.86 -15.61
C GLY A 197 0.85 -4.80 -14.64
N GLU A 198 0.01 -3.86 -14.20
CA GLU A 198 0.25 -2.91 -13.13
C GLU A 198 -1.07 -2.66 -12.39
N ILE A 199 -1.01 -2.55 -11.07
CA ILE A 199 -2.16 -2.14 -10.25
C ILE A 199 -1.82 -0.87 -9.46
N SER A 200 -2.83 -0.01 -9.32
CA SER A 200 -2.82 1.11 -8.37
C SER A 200 -3.78 0.81 -7.22
N VAL A 201 -3.31 1.08 -6.01
CA VAL A 201 -4.02 0.84 -4.76
C VAL A 201 -4.18 2.17 -4.03
N GLY A 202 -5.40 2.47 -3.59
CA GLY A 202 -5.67 3.71 -2.85
C GLY A 202 -6.93 3.63 -2.01
N ARG A 203 -7.49 4.81 -1.71
CA ARG A 203 -8.66 4.98 -0.82
C ARG A 203 -9.83 4.04 -1.12
N ASP A 204 -10.16 3.83 -2.39
CA ASP A 204 -11.34 3.05 -2.77
C ASP A 204 -11.16 1.54 -2.52
N ASP A 205 -9.91 1.11 -2.33
CA ASP A 205 -9.52 -0.28 -2.10
C ASP A 205 -9.48 -0.66 -0.61
N ILE A 206 -9.87 0.25 0.30
CA ILE A 206 -9.91 -0.02 1.74
C ILE A 206 -11.08 -0.96 2.07
N ARG A 207 -10.77 -2.13 2.64
CA ARG A 207 -11.73 -3.13 3.12
C ARG A 207 -11.17 -3.81 4.37
N ASP A 208 -11.98 -3.92 5.41
CA ASP A 208 -11.62 -4.57 6.69
C ASP A 208 -10.32 -4.03 7.29
N GLY A 209 -10.11 -2.70 7.25
CA GLY A 209 -8.95 -2.05 7.88
C GLY A 209 -7.62 -2.23 7.14
N GLN A 210 -7.64 -2.60 5.87
CA GLN A 210 -6.47 -2.73 5.00
C GLN A 210 -6.84 -2.40 3.54
N TYR A 211 -5.85 -2.15 2.70
CA TYR A 211 -6.08 -2.12 1.26
C TYR A 211 -6.13 -3.55 0.72
N LYS A 212 -7.15 -3.86 -0.09
CA LYS A 212 -7.30 -5.13 -0.79
C LYS A 212 -7.49 -4.88 -2.28
N LYS A 213 -6.58 -5.40 -3.12
CA LYS A 213 -6.68 -5.26 -4.58
C LYS A 213 -6.54 -6.61 -5.27
N ASN A 214 -7.48 -6.90 -6.16
CA ASN A 214 -7.53 -8.14 -6.92
C ASN A 214 -6.80 -8.01 -8.27
N PHE A 215 -6.20 -9.11 -8.72
CA PHE A 215 -5.59 -9.28 -10.03
C PHE A 215 -5.64 -10.77 -10.41
N SER A 216 -5.33 -11.14 -11.65
CA SER A 216 -5.23 -12.55 -12.06
C SER A 216 -3.83 -12.92 -12.51
N PHE A 217 -3.48 -14.17 -12.30
CA PHE A 217 -2.26 -14.78 -12.81
C PHE A 217 -2.59 -15.74 -13.95
N ASN A 218 -1.94 -15.57 -15.09
CA ASN A 218 -2.17 -16.38 -16.28
C ASN A 218 -0.86 -17.01 -16.74
N THR A 219 -0.95 -18.23 -17.25
CA THR A 219 0.20 -18.98 -17.78
C THR A 219 -0.16 -19.73 -19.04
N GLN A 220 0.84 -19.97 -19.88
CA GLN A 220 0.74 -20.82 -21.05
C GLN A 220 1.94 -21.77 -21.08
N ASN A 221 1.68 -23.08 -21.16
CA ASN A 221 2.71 -24.13 -21.16
C ASN A 221 3.68 -24.08 -19.96
N VAL A 222 3.19 -23.67 -18.79
CA VAL A 222 3.98 -23.57 -17.56
C VAL A 222 3.35 -24.41 -16.46
N SER A 223 4.19 -25.12 -15.71
CA SER A 223 3.86 -25.82 -14.45
C SER A 223 4.68 -25.27 -13.29
N ASN A 224 4.29 -25.61 -12.06
CA ASN A 224 5.02 -25.23 -10.83
C ASN A 224 5.27 -23.72 -10.77
N ALA A 225 4.23 -22.93 -11.03
CA ALA A 225 4.39 -21.49 -11.05
C ALA A 225 4.49 -20.96 -9.62
N HIS A 226 5.60 -20.32 -9.30
CA HIS A 226 5.82 -19.70 -8.00
C HIS A 226 5.52 -18.21 -8.10
N VAL A 227 4.75 -17.66 -7.16
CA VAL A 227 4.37 -16.24 -7.12
C VAL A 227 4.75 -15.64 -5.77
N TRP A 228 5.47 -14.53 -5.76
CA TRP A 228 6.00 -13.91 -4.53
C TRP A 228 6.07 -12.38 -4.60
N LEU A 229 6.29 -11.76 -3.45
CA LEU A 229 6.49 -10.32 -3.30
C LEU A 229 7.98 -9.97 -3.31
N GLU A 230 8.35 -8.88 -3.98
CA GLU A 230 9.69 -8.29 -3.90
C GLU A 230 9.58 -6.81 -3.53
N GLY A 231 10.35 -6.40 -2.51
CA GLY A 231 10.41 -5.00 -2.06
C GLY A 231 9.18 -4.52 -1.30
N ALA A 232 8.26 -5.42 -0.93
CA ALA A 232 7.06 -5.06 -0.18
C ALA A 232 7.39 -4.65 1.27
N PRO A 233 6.77 -3.59 1.82
CA PRO A 233 6.89 -3.24 3.24
C PRO A 233 6.39 -4.36 4.18
N GLY A 234 6.75 -4.26 5.46
CA GLY A 234 6.30 -5.20 6.50
C GLY A 234 4.77 -5.30 6.57
N GLY A 235 4.27 -6.53 6.72
CA GLY A 235 2.84 -6.83 6.84
C GLY A 235 2.08 -6.96 5.52
N VAL A 236 2.68 -6.59 4.37
CA VAL A 236 2.07 -6.85 3.06
C VAL A 236 2.07 -8.34 2.75
N SER A 237 0.98 -8.86 2.22
CA SER A 237 0.81 -10.28 1.91
C SER A 237 0.03 -10.52 0.61
N LEU A 238 0.16 -11.74 0.08
CA LEU A 238 -0.66 -12.25 -1.01
C LEU A 238 -1.65 -13.28 -0.49
N SER A 239 -2.83 -13.33 -1.10
CA SER A 239 -3.81 -14.38 -0.89
C SER A 239 -4.51 -14.73 -2.21
N GLY A 240 -5.31 -15.79 -2.22
CA GLY A 240 -6.37 -15.88 -3.21
C GLY A 240 -7.38 -14.75 -3.01
N LYS A 241 -8.09 -14.42 -4.09
CA LYS A 241 -9.19 -13.45 -4.03
C LYS A 241 -10.15 -13.80 -2.88
N ASP A 242 -10.51 -12.78 -2.10
CA ASP A 242 -11.44 -12.87 -0.96
C ASP A 242 -11.06 -13.95 0.07
N GLY A 243 -9.75 -14.19 0.24
CA GLY A 243 -9.23 -15.16 1.22
C GLY A 243 -9.21 -16.61 0.74
N ALA A 244 -9.42 -16.87 -0.55
CA ALA A 244 -9.30 -18.21 -1.11
C ALA A 244 -7.90 -18.80 -0.87
N GLY A 245 -7.84 -20.11 -0.56
CA GLY A 245 -6.58 -20.83 -0.38
C GLY A 245 -5.83 -20.97 -1.71
N VAL A 246 -4.57 -20.53 -1.73
CA VAL A 246 -3.69 -20.62 -2.91
C VAL A 246 -2.34 -21.18 -2.47
N ASN A 247 -1.83 -22.17 -3.20
CA ASN A 247 -0.45 -22.62 -3.07
C ASN A 247 0.45 -21.73 -3.92
N PHE A 248 1.15 -20.78 -3.29
CA PHE A 248 2.04 -19.85 -3.99
C PHE A 248 3.30 -20.49 -4.59
N ASN A 249 3.53 -21.79 -4.39
CA ASN A 249 4.58 -22.55 -5.07
C ASN A 249 4.08 -23.33 -6.30
N ASP A 250 2.77 -23.34 -6.55
CA ASP A 250 2.15 -23.97 -7.72
C ASP A 250 0.82 -23.28 -8.08
N VAL A 251 0.91 -22.05 -8.56
CA VAL A 251 -0.27 -21.23 -8.91
C VAL A 251 -0.76 -21.59 -10.31
N TRP A 252 -2.04 -21.90 -10.44
CA TRP A 252 -2.62 -22.34 -11.71
C TRP A 252 -3.00 -21.18 -12.63
N ASN A 253 -3.08 -21.47 -13.94
CA ASN A 253 -3.55 -20.52 -14.94
C ASN A 253 -4.97 -20.01 -14.63
N GLY A 254 -5.17 -18.69 -14.68
CA GLY A 254 -6.45 -18.04 -14.40
C GLY A 254 -6.75 -17.83 -12.92
N THR A 255 -5.81 -18.14 -12.02
CA THR A 255 -6.02 -17.96 -10.57
C THR A 255 -6.23 -16.48 -10.25
N ALA A 256 -7.33 -16.18 -9.56
CA ALA A 256 -7.59 -14.85 -9.01
C ALA A 256 -6.84 -14.66 -7.69
N LEU A 257 -5.95 -13.67 -7.66
CA LEU A 257 -5.09 -13.33 -6.54
C LEU A 257 -5.49 -11.97 -5.96
N GLN A 258 -5.05 -11.72 -4.74
CA GLN A 258 -5.26 -10.48 -4.02
C GLN A 258 -3.96 -10.08 -3.31
N VAL A 259 -3.66 -8.78 -3.33
CA VAL A 259 -2.65 -8.19 -2.46
C VAL A 259 -3.36 -7.52 -1.28
N ASN A 260 -2.85 -7.77 -0.08
CA ASN A 260 -3.35 -7.23 1.17
C ASN A 260 -2.27 -6.34 1.79
N ILE A 261 -2.59 -5.06 2.01
CA ILE A 261 -1.63 -4.04 2.45
C ILE A 261 -2.18 -3.37 3.71
N PRO A 262 -1.52 -3.48 4.87
CA PRO A 262 -1.93 -2.77 6.08
C PRO A 262 -2.01 -1.25 5.83
N LEU A 263 -3.02 -0.57 6.40
CA LEU A 263 -3.13 0.90 6.25
C LEU A 263 -1.93 1.64 6.82
N SER A 264 -1.25 1.05 7.82
CA SER A 264 -0.05 1.58 8.45
C SER A 264 1.22 1.41 7.59
N ALA A 265 1.20 0.55 6.57
CA ALA A 265 2.38 0.27 5.74
C ALA A 265 2.80 1.53 4.95
N ARG A 266 3.94 2.12 5.36
CA ARG A 266 4.46 3.37 4.79
C ARG A 266 3.40 4.48 4.74
N ALA A 267 2.55 4.55 5.75
CA ALA A 267 1.37 5.42 5.74
C ALA A 267 1.70 6.92 5.68
N THR A 268 2.90 7.34 6.09
CA THR A 268 3.39 8.71 6.02
C THR A 268 3.85 9.12 4.62
N ASP A 269 4.22 8.16 3.77
CA ASP A 269 4.67 8.42 2.41
C ASP A 269 3.50 8.97 1.56
N ASN A 270 3.81 9.72 0.50
CA ASN A 270 2.80 10.17 -0.47
C ASN A 270 2.43 9.05 -1.44
N GLU A 271 3.43 8.26 -1.84
CA GLU A 271 3.29 7.08 -2.67
C GLU A 271 4.46 6.12 -2.41
N TYR A 272 4.27 4.84 -2.70
CA TYR A 272 5.35 3.87 -2.80
C TYR A 272 4.98 2.72 -3.75
N SER A 273 5.97 1.93 -4.13
CA SER A 273 5.75 0.77 -5.00
C SER A 273 6.56 -0.45 -4.60
N PHE A 274 6.02 -1.62 -4.92
CA PHE A 274 6.71 -2.90 -4.83
C PHE A 274 6.27 -3.81 -5.99
N LYS A 275 6.83 -5.01 -6.07
CA LYS A 275 6.55 -5.96 -7.17
C LYS A 275 5.90 -7.23 -6.68
N VAL A 276 4.97 -7.75 -7.49
CA VAL A 276 4.59 -9.16 -7.49
C VAL A 276 5.36 -9.83 -8.63
N LYS A 277 6.06 -10.92 -8.35
CA LYS A 277 6.85 -11.66 -9.33
C LYS A 277 6.32 -13.06 -9.47
N ALA A 278 6.50 -13.62 -10.65
CA ALA A 278 6.27 -15.02 -10.92
C ALA A 278 7.39 -15.62 -11.75
N ASN A 279 7.67 -16.89 -11.51
CA ASN A 279 8.40 -17.74 -12.42
C ASN A 279 7.73 -19.11 -12.49
N GLY A 280 8.15 -19.94 -13.45
CA GLY A 280 7.65 -21.30 -13.53
C GLY A 280 8.47 -22.17 -14.47
N THR A 281 8.13 -23.45 -14.44
CA THR A 281 8.75 -24.47 -15.28
C THR A 281 8.06 -24.51 -16.63
N TRP A 282 8.79 -24.27 -17.71
CA TRP A 282 8.26 -24.44 -19.05
C TRP A 282 8.15 -25.94 -19.37
N ASN A 283 6.92 -26.36 -19.67
CA ASN A 283 6.60 -27.66 -20.22
C ASN A 283 6.94 -27.65 -21.72
N LYS A 284 8.23 -27.66 -22.04
CA LYS A 284 8.75 -27.50 -23.40
C LYS A 284 8.44 -28.74 -24.21
N GLN A 285 7.85 -28.57 -25.39
CA GLN A 285 7.67 -29.64 -26.36
C GLN A 285 8.67 -29.44 -27.50
N VAL A 286 9.41 -30.50 -27.80
CA VAL A 286 10.39 -30.53 -28.88
C VAL A 286 10.16 -31.71 -29.79
N ARG A 287 10.41 -31.48 -31.08
CA ARG A 287 10.52 -32.54 -32.06
C ARG A 287 11.94 -33.08 -32.06
N VAL A 288 12.07 -34.41 -31.96
CA VAL A 288 13.33 -35.16 -31.89
C VAL A 288 13.25 -36.37 -32.83
N ALA A 289 14.39 -37.02 -33.07
CA ALA A 289 14.42 -38.29 -33.78
C ALA A 289 14.91 -39.41 -32.86
N VAL A 290 14.20 -40.53 -32.86
CA VAL A 290 14.45 -41.67 -31.99
C VAL A 290 14.69 -42.91 -32.84
N VAL A 291 15.68 -43.71 -32.46
CA VAL A 291 16.03 -44.95 -33.15
C VAL A 291 15.25 -46.13 -32.58
N TYR A 292 14.69 -46.92 -33.47
CA TYR A 292 13.96 -48.15 -33.20
C TYR A 292 14.59 -49.32 -33.93
N GLY A 293 14.54 -50.50 -33.33
CA GLY A 293 15.09 -51.73 -33.89
C GLY A 293 14.56 -52.97 -33.19
N ASN A 294 14.96 -54.14 -33.65
CA ASN A 294 14.63 -55.42 -33.02
C ASN A 294 15.92 -56.11 -32.52
N SER A 295 15.85 -57.41 -32.23
CA SER A 295 17.01 -58.24 -31.89
C SER A 295 17.60 -58.96 -33.11
N ASP A 296 16.94 -58.90 -34.26
CA ASP A 296 17.40 -59.50 -35.50
C ASP A 296 18.40 -58.56 -36.18
N ASN A 297 19.68 -58.91 -36.09
CA ASN A 297 20.76 -58.10 -36.65
C ASN A 297 20.74 -58.02 -38.18
N SER A 298 19.94 -58.82 -38.88
CA SER A 298 19.76 -58.73 -40.34
C SER A 298 18.80 -57.62 -40.77
N VAL A 299 17.93 -57.18 -39.86
CA VAL A 299 17.00 -56.07 -40.06
C VAL A 299 17.65 -54.77 -39.61
N GLN A 300 17.51 -53.72 -40.41
CA GLN A 300 18.05 -52.42 -40.05
C GLN A 300 17.24 -51.73 -38.96
N ASN A 301 17.97 -50.99 -38.12
CA ASN A 301 17.35 -49.97 -37.29
C ASN A 301 16.82 -48.83 -38.15
N VAL A 302 15.80 -48.15 -37.62
CA VAL A 302 15.17 -47.00 -38.25
C VAL A 302 15.11 -45.84 -37.28
N ALA A 303 15.12 -44.62 -37.80
CA ALA A 303 14.89 -43.41 -37.04
C ALA A 303 13.52 -42.83 -37.39
N LYS A 304 12.77 -42.48 -36.35
CA LYS A 304 11.43 -41.90 -36.46
C LYS A 304 11.35 -40.57 -35.74
N ASN A 305 10.63 -39.64 -36.35
CA ASN A 305 10.23 -38.39 -35.73
C ASN A 305 9.31 -38.62 -34.52
N GLN A 306 9.59 -37.94 -33.41
CA GLN A 306 8.82 -38.03 -32.17
C GLN A 306 8.71 -36.67 -31.49
N ILE A 307 7.65 -36.48 -30.69
CA ILE A 307 7.52 -35.32 -29.80
C ILE A 307 7.95 -35.74 -28.40
N LYS A 308 8.89 -34.99 -27.82
CA LYS A 308 9.41 -35.19 -26.47
C LYS A 308 9.12 -33.95 -25.64
N ALA A 309 8.64 -34.15 -24.41
CA ALA A 309 8.51 -33.07 -23.45
C ALA A 309 9.74 -32.95 -22.56
N ILE A 310 10.14 -31.72 -22.28
CA ILE A 310 11.30 -31.36 -21.48
C ILE A 310 10.86 -30.27 -20.50
N ASN A 311 11.15 -30.44 -19.23
CA ASN A 311 10.89 -29.40 -18.23
C ASN A 311 12.10 -28.47 -18.15
N VAL A 312 11.87 -27.18 -18.40
CA VAL A 312 12.90 -26.13 -18.24
C VAL A 312 12.50 -25.26 -17.04
N ALA A 313 13.18 -25.47 -15.91
CA ALA A 313 12.89 -24.75 -14.67
C ALA A 313 13.22 -23.25 -14.79
N ASP A 314 12.44 -22.41 -14.10
CA ASP A 314 12.62 -20.96 -13.97
C ASP A 314 12.77 -20.18 -15.29
N SER A 315 12.23 -20.72 -16.39
CA SER A 315 12.41 -20.12 -17.73
C SER A 315 11.27 -19.20 -18.15
N ALA A 316 10.08 -19.36 -17.57
CA ALA A 316 9.00 -18.40 -17.72
C ALA A 316 9.05 -17.41 -16.56
N TYR A 317 8.95 -16.11 -16.85
CA TYR A 317 9.08 -15.06 -15.85
C TYR A 317 8.16 -13.89 -16.17
N SER A 318 7.54 -13.34 -15.13
CA SER A 318 6.78 -12.09 -15.21
C SER A 318 6.87 -11.31 -13.91
N GLU A 319 6.67 -10.00 -14.00
CA GLU A 319 6.51 -9.13 -12.85
C GLU A 319 5.36 -8.16 -13.09
N MET A 320 4.72 -7.75 -11.99
CA MET A 320 3.68 -6.73 -11.94
C MET A 320 4.08 -5.69 -10.89
N SER A 321 3.96 -4.41 -11.26
CA SER A 321 4.15 -3.31 -10.32
C SER A 321 2.87 -3.06 -9.53
N VAL A 322 3.02 -2.85 -8.23
CA VAL A 322 1.96 -2.40 -7.33
C VAL A 322 2.32 -1.00 -6.85
N LYS A 323 1.55 0.00 -7.28
CA LYS A 323 1.68 1.39 -6.84
C LYS A 323 0.64 1.66 -5.75
N VAL A 324 1.06 2.22 -4.63
CA VAL A 324 0.20 2.49 -3.48
C VAL A 324 0.20 3.98 -3.20
N TYR A 325 -1.00 4.54 -3.07
CA TYR A 325 -1.26 5.92 -2.67
C TYR A 325 -1.96 5.88 -1.31
N PRO A 326 -1.21 5.98 -0.19
CA PRO A 326 -1.79 5.92 1.14
C PRO A 326 -2.90 6.97 1.32
N ALA A 327 -4.10 6.50 1.65
CA ALA A 327 -5.22 7.36 1.98
C ALA A 327 -4.89 8.18 3.24
N LYS A 328 -5.29 9.44 3.21
CA LYS A 328 -5.13 10.38 4.31
C LYS A 328 -6.49 10.83 4.81
N ALA A 329 -6.55 11.15 6.09
CA ALA A 329 -7.73 11.66 6.77
C ALA A 329 -7.53 13.11 7.22
N ARG A 330 -8.60 13.66 7.77
CA ARG A 330 -8.62 14.99 8.39
C ARG A 330 -9.30 14.97 9.74
N LEU A 331 -8.92 15.93 10.57
CA LEU A 331 -9.44 16.16 11.90
C LEU A 331 -9.79 17.64 12.03
N ASP A 332 -11.01 17.95 12.46
CA ASP A 332 -11.46 19.31 12.67
C ASP A 332 -12.16 19.48 14.02
N PHE A 333 -12.15 20.70 14.55
CA PHE A 333 -13.01 21.12 15.67
C PHE A 333 -12.99 22.64 15.81
N THR A 334 -13.86 23.17 16.64
CA THR A 334 -13.90 24.58 17.03
C THR A 334 -13.52 24.72 18.50
N LYS A 335 -12.58 25.62 18.78
CA LYS A 335 -12.09 25.92 20.12
C LYS A 335 -12.80 27.13 20.72
N LYS A 336 -13.45 26.90 21.86
CA LYS A 336 -14.17 27.93 22.61
C LYS A 336 -13.78 27.94 24.08
N GLY A 337 -14.18 29.02 24.76
CA GLY A 337 -14.10 29.18 26.21
C GLY A 337 -15.49 29.11 26.82
N THR A 338 -15.58 28.77 28.11
CA THR A 338 -16.87 28.75 28.83
C THR A 338 -17.45 30.14 29.09
N GLY A 339 -16.63 31.19 29.04
CA GLY A 339 -17.04 32.57 29.30
C GLY A 339 -18.08 33.10 28.32
N ASN A 340 -18.74 34.19 28.72
CA ASN A 340 -19.86 34.78 27.98
C ASN A 340 -20.90 33.71 27.57
N ASN A 341 -21.24 32.81 28.48
CA ASN A 341 -22.11 31.65 28.21
C ASN A 341 -21.66 30.81 27.00
N ASN A 342 -20.41 30.33 27.01
CA ASN A 342 -19.83 29.47 25.97
C ASN A 342 -19.67 30.13 24.58
N THR A 343 -19.73 31.46 24.49
CA THR A 343 -19.61 32.18 23.20
C THR A 343 -18.20 32.66 22.90
N ASP A 344 -17.29 32.63 23.87
CA ASP A 344 -15.91 33.04 23.67
C ASP A 344 -15.19 32.16 22.66
N ILE A 345 -14.64 32.81 21.64
CA ILE A 345 -13.75 32.19 20.65
C ILE A 345 -12.32 32.31 21.14
N LEU A 346 -11.60 31.18 21.23
CA LEU A 346 -10.22 31.16 21.73
C LEU A 346 -9.24 31.08 20.57
N VAL A 347 -9.08 32.21 19.88
CA VAL A 347 -8.16 32.39 18.75
C VAL A 347 -6.71 32.14 19.18
N GLY A 348 -5.93 31.52 18.30
CA GLY A 348 -4.51 31.27 18.50
C GLY A 348 -4.19 30.10 19.44
N THR A 349 -5.20 29.44 20.02
CA THR A 349 -4.99 28.22 20.84
C THR A 349 -4.27 27.16 20.03
N GLY A 350 -3.11 26.69 20.51
CA GLY A 350 -2.23 25.75 19.80
C GLY A 350 -2.45 24.30 20.19
N PHE A 351 -2.38 23.40 19.20
CA PHE A 351 -2.54 21.96 19.36
C PHE A 351 -1.42 21.20 18.66
N LYS A 352 -1.06 20.05 19.23
CA LYS A 352 -0.13 19.08 18.64
C LYS A 352 -0.82 17.73 18.52
N LEU A 353 -0.72 17.13 17.34
CA LEU A 353 -1.21 15.80 17.02
C LEU A 353 -0.02 14.87 16.78
N ILE A 354 0.00 13.73 17.46
CA ILE A 354 1.12 12.78 17.48
C ILE A 354 0.59 11.40 17.13
N GLY A 355 1.12 10.79 16.07
CA GLY A 355 0.83 9.41 15.70
C GLY A 355 1.62 8.44 16.57
N LEU A 356 0.90 7.63 17.34
CA LEU A 356 1.48 6.74 18.35
C LEU A 356 2.22 5.55 17.73
N ASP A 357 1.81 5.11 16.54
CA ASP A 357 2.30 3.88 15.91
C ASP A 357 3.09 4.14 14.61
N ASN A 358 3.15 5.39 14.12
CA ASN A 358 3.72 5.74 12.82
C ASN A 358 4.69 6.93 12.82
N GLY A 359 4.94 7.56 13.98
CA GLY A 359 5.87 8.69 14.10
C GLY A 359 5.39 10.00 13.44
N PHE A 360 4.15 10.06 12.96
CA PHE A 360 3.56 11.29 12.42
C PHE A 360 3.48 12.37 13.50
N THR A 361 3.78 13.62 13.16
CA THR A 361 3.50 14.76 14.02
C THR A 361 2.99 15.93 13.21
N ALA A 362 2.05 16.68 13.77
CA ALA A 362 1.54 17.92 13.18
C ALA A 362 1.15 18.90 14.28
N THR A 363 1.16 20.19 13.96
CA THR A 363 0.69 21.26 14.83
C THR A 363 -0.32 22.13 14.10
N SER A 364 -1.32 22.62 14.82
CA SER A 364 -2.33 23.53 14.27
C SER A 364 -2.76 24.53 15.34
N LYS A 365 -3.21 25.72 14.93
CA LYS A 365 -3.72 26.75 15.85
C LYS A 365 -5.16 27.12 15.47
N ALA A 366 -5.93 27.49 16.47
CA ALA A 366 -7.30 28.00 16.27
C ALA A 366 -7.27 29.31 15.48
N ASP A 367 -8.03 29.39 14.39
CA ASP A 367 -8.18 30.60 13.59
C ASP A 367 -9.07 31.66 14.28
N ASN A 368 -9.38 32.75 13.57
CA ASN A 368 -10.23 33.84 14.07
C ASN A 368 -11.68 33.40 14.41
N ASN A 369 -12.11 32.25 13.89
CA ASN A 369 -13.41 31.64 14.15
C ASN A 369 -13.30 30.48 15.16
N GLY A 370 -12.11 30.27 15.73
CA GLY A 370 -11.79 29.19 16.65
C GLY A 370 -11.56 27.85 15.97
N ARG A 371 -11.60 27.75 14.63
CA ARG A 371 -11.47 26.46 13.94
C ARG A 371 -10.03 25.98 13.98
N VAL A 372 -9.87 24.70 14.25
CA VAL A 372 -8.60 23.96 14.20
C VAL A 372 -8.77 22.86 13.18
N ASN A 373 -7.85 22.75 12.24
CA ASN A 373 -7.84 21.71 11.21
C ASN A 373 -6.47 21.03 11.17
N PHE A 374 -6.48 19.70 11.10
CA PHE A 374 -5.34 18.88 10.73
C PHE A 374 -5.70 18.10 9.47
N GLU A 375 -4.83 18.19 8.47
CA GLU A 375 -4.99 17.53 7.18
C GLU A 375 -3.88 16.50 6.99
N ASN A 376 -4.00 15.66 5.96
CA ASN A 376 -3.00 14.67 5.58
C ASN A 376 -2.63 13.66 6.68
N ILE A 377 -3.59 13.32 7.55
CA ILE A 377 -3.38 12.39 8.66
C ILE A 377 -3.30 10.95 8.13
N PRO A 378 -2.19 10.23 8.31
CA PRO A 378 -2.08 8.83 7.89
C PRO A 378 -3.12 7.92 8.58
N LEU A 379 -3.69 6.97 7.83
CA LEU A 379 -4.54 5.94 8.43
C LEU A 379 -3.73 4.80 9.07
N GLY A 380 -4.41 3.95 9.83
CA GLY A 380 -3.84 2.72 10.41
C GLY A 380 -3.02 2.93 11.67
N SER A 381 -3.07 4.12 12.27
CA SER A 381 -2.42 4.44 13.55
C SER A 381 -3.44 5.06 14.50
N ARG A 382 -3.18 4.93 15.80
CA ARG A 382 -3.80 5.76 16.83
C ARG A 382 -3.07 7.08 16.93
N TYR A 383 -3.75 8.09 17.45
CA TYR A 383 -3.20 9.43 17.61
C TYR A 383 -3.44 9.96 19.02
N HIS A 384 -2.52 10.79 19.49
CA HIS A 384 -2.64 11.57 20.70
C HIS A 384 -2.72 13.05 20.32
N ILE A 385 -3.68 13.78 20.89
CA ILE A 385 -3.78 15.23 20.71
C ILE A 385 -3.72 15.93 22.06
N GLU A 386 -2.92 16.99 22.12
CA GLU A 386 -2.76 17.84 23.30
C GLU A 386 -2.85 19.33 22.91
N GLU A 387 -3.48 20.12 23.77
CA GLU A 387 -3.40 21.57 23.75
C GLU A 387 -2.04 22.00 24.30
N THR A 388 -1.31 22.80 23.52
CA THR A 388 0.08 23.19 23.81
C THR A 388 0.22 24.67 24.18
N GLU A 389 -0.76 25.50 23.81
CA GLU A 389 -0.70 26.95 24.02
C GLU A 389 -2.11 27.52 24.15
N GLN A 390 -2.32 28.42 25.11
CA GLN A 390 -3.56 29.19 25.27
C GLN A 390 -3.23 30.68 25.43
N PRO A 391 -3.30 31.49 24.35
CA PRO A 391 -2.94 32.91 24.41
C PRO A 391 -3.89 33.76 25.27
N ASN A 392 -5.15 33.36 25.41
CA ASN A 392 -6.08 34.07 26.27
C ASN A 392 -5.85 33.68 27.73
N LYS A 393 -5.19 34.56 28.48
CA LYS A 393 -4.82 34.41 29.89
C LYS A 393 -5.98 34.11 30.85
N ASP A 394 -7.23 34.38 30.46
CA ASP A 394 -8.41 34.05 31.27
C ASP A 394 -8.69 32.54 31.29
N TYR A 395 -8.04 31.78 30.40
CA TYR A 395 -8.22 30.35 30.18
C TYR A 395 -6.91 29.60 30.38
N VAL A 396 -7.00 28.37 30.87
CA VAL A 396 -5.85 27.48 31.06
C VAL A 396 -5.95 26.32 30.06
N PRO A 397 -4.85 25.94 29.38
CA PRO A 397 -4.87 24.79 28.47
C PRO A 397 -5.04 23.50 29.28
N ASN A 398 -5.99 22.65 28.86
CA ASN A 398 -6.27 21.42 29.60
C ASN A 398 -6.78 20.27 28.74
N TYR A 399 -6.85 20.44 27.42
CA TYR A 399 -7.37 19.40 26.54
C TYR A 399 -6.28 18.40 26.14
N VAL A 400 -6.53 17.13 26.45
CA VAL A 400 -5.69 16.00 26.04
C VAL A 400 -6.56 14.77 25.81
N THR A 401 -6.37 14.07 24.69
CA THR A 401 -7.09 12.82 24.42
C THR A 401 -6.40 11.95 23.37
N ASP A 402 -6.77 10.67 23.33
CA ASP A 402 -6.37 9.74 22.29
C ASP A 402 -7.51 9.54 21.26
N ILE A 403 -7.14 9.36 20.00
CA ILE A 403 -8.03 9.24 18.86
C ILE A 403 -7.75 7.90 18.18
N ASN A 404 -8.78 7.04 18.15
CA ASN A 404 -8.71 5.71 17.53
C ASN A 404 -9.49 5.63 16.21
N ASP A 405 -10.19 6.70 15.83
CA ASP A 405 -11.06 6.74 14.65
C ASP A 405 -10.34 6.50 13.32
N PHE A 406 -9.03 6.72 13.23
CA PHE A 406 -8.24 6.53 12.01
C PHE A 406 -7.70 5.11 11.82
N THR A 407 -8.08 4.16 12.68
CA THR A 407 -7.62 2.76 12.64
C THR A 407 -8.78 1.76 12.79
N GLY A 408 -8.47 0.46 12.80
CA GLY A 408 -9.44 -0.63 12.87
C GLY A 408 -10.09 -0.97 11.52
N SER A 409 -11.12 -1.82 11.55
CA SER A 409 -11.74 -2.37 10.33
C SER A 409 -12.50 -1.35 9.47
N ASN A 410 -12.93 -0.24 10.08
CA ASN A 410 -13.66 0.83 9.41
C ASN A 410 -13.11 2.22 9.84
N PRO A 411 -11.92 2.61 9.36
CA PRO A 411 -11.31 3.87 9.73
C PRO A 411 -12.12 5.04 9.15
N LYS A 412 -12.30 6.10 9.93
CA LYS A 412 -12.93 7.35 9.50
C LYS A 412 -11.93 8.19 8.73
N LEU A 413 -12.38 8.82 7.65
CA LEU A 413 -11.57 9.74 6.84
C LEU A 413 -11.74 11.21 7.26
N SER A 414 -12.72 11.48 8.10
CA SER A 414 -13.02 12.81 8.65
C SER A 414 -13.53 12.61 10.06
N VAL A 415 -12.92 13.30 11.02
CA VAL A 415 -13.31 13.26 12.43
C VAL A 415 -13.49 14.69 12.90
N SER A 416 -14.63 14.97 13.54
CA SER A 416 -14.83 16.23 14.24
C SER A 416 -14.77 15.98 15.75
N LEU A 417 -13.85 16.63 16.46
CA LEU A 417 -13.62 16.38 17.90
C LEU A 417 -14.47 17.27 18.80
N GLY A 418 -14.72 16.75 20.01
CA GLY A 418 -15.47 17.45 21.04
C GLY A 418 -16.98 17.28 20.89
N ASN A 419 -17.72 17.97 21.75
CA ASN A 419 -19.17 17.88 21.77
C ASN A 419 -19.74 18.69 20.59
N ASN A 420 -20.31 17.99 19.60
CA ASN A 420 -20.77 18.58 18.34
C ASN A 420 -19.66 19.40 17.62
N GLY A 421 -18.43 18.90 17.62
CA GLY A 421 -17.30 19.57 16.98
C GLY A 421 -16.74 20.75 17.76
N VAL A 422 -17.06 20.87 19.07
CA VAL A 422 -16.61 21.97 19.92
C VAL A 422 -15.86 21.44 21.14
N ILE A 423 -14.67 22.01 21.37
CA ILE A 423 -13.85 21.79 22.56
C ILE A 423 -13.83 23.08 23.38
N PHE A 424 -14.08 22.96 24.69
CA PHE A 424 -14.11 24.09 25.62
C PHE A 424 -12.90 24.09 26.55
N ASN A 425 -12.29 25.27 26.76
CA ASN A 425 -11.52 25.51 27.98
C ASN A 425 -12.41 26.15 29.02
N ARG A 426 -12.24 25.68 30.25
CA ARG A 426 -12.81 26.29 31.43
C ARG A 426 -12.16 27.66 31.65
N ARG A 427 -12.98 28.70 31.82
CA ARG A 427 -12.50 30.01 32.26
C ARG A 427 -11.98 29.88 33.69
N ALA A 428 -10.74 30.33 33.91
CA ALA A 428 -10.06 30.31 35.19
C ALA A 428 -10.02 31.69 35.86
N TYR A 429 -9.99 32.77 35.05
CA TYR A 429 -9.91 34.13 35.56
C TYR A 429 -10.95 35.05 34.91
N VAL A 430 -11.41 36.04 35.67
CA VAL A 430 -12.38 37.06 35.25
C VAL A 430 -11.91 38.42 35.76
N PRO A 431 -11.87 39.46 34.91
CA PRO A 431 -11.65 40.80 35.40
C PRO A 431 -12.91 41.34 36.10
N PHE A 432 -12.71 42.08 37.18
CA PHE A 432 -13.77 42.74 37.94
C PHE A 432 -13.50 44.25 38.01
N GLU A 433 -14.45 45.06 37.55
CA GLU A 433 -14.44 46.52 37.66
C GLU A 433 -15.46 46.96 38.71
N LEU A 434 -15.02 47.79 39.67
CA LEU A 434 -15.91 48.42 40.63
C LEU A 434 -15.91 49.94 40.37
N THR A 435 -17.09 50.54 40.37
CA THR A 435 -17.25 52.00 40.30
C THR A 435 -17.79 52.53 41.63
N LYS A 436 -17.04 53.44 42.25
CA LYS A 436 -17.42 54.17 43.47
C LYS A 436 -17.97 55.54 43.08
N LYS A 437 -19.22 55.82 43.43
CA LYS A 437 -19.89 57.09 43.14
C LYS A 437 -20.35 57.80 44.41
N ASN A 438 -20.54 59.11 44.34
CA ASN A 438 -21.28 59.87 45.35
C ASN A 438 -22.80 59.80 45.07
N THR A 439 -23.60 60.38 45.96
CA THR A 439 -25.07 60.48 45.84
C THR A 439 -25.56 61.16 44.55
N ASN A 440 -24.73 61.99 43.92
CA ASN A 440 -25.01 62.65 42.64
C ASN A 440 -24.59 61.82 41.42
N GLY A 441 -24.09 60.60 41.62
CA GLY A 441 -23.63 59.71 40.55
C GLY A 441 -22.24 60.05 39.98
N GLN A 442 -21.52 61.02 40.56
CA GLN A 442 -20.14 61.35 40.16
C GLN A 442 -19.16 60.37 40.78
N GLY A 443 -18.13 59.99 40.03
CA GLY A 443 -17.06 59.10 40.51
C GLY A 443 -16.25 59.70 41.66
N ILE A 444 -15.78 58.85 42.58
CA ILE A 444 -14.96 59.27 43.73
C ILE A 444 -13.53 58.73 43.57
N GLU A 445 -12.56 59.62 43.40
CA GLU A 445 -11.13 59.31 43.29
C GLU A 445 -10.48 59.09 44.65
N GLY A 446 -9.52 58.15 44.73
CA GLY A 446 -8.64 57.97 45.90
C GLY A 446 -9.07 56.91 46.91
N ALA A 447 -10.19 56.23 46.71
CA ALA A 447 -10.66 55.15 47.58
C ALA A 447 -9.84 53.88 47.31
N LYS A 448 -9.34 53.20 48.35
CA LYS A 448 -8.56 51.96 48.18
C LYS A 448 -9.39 50.73 48.47
N PHE A 449 -9.33 49.76 47.56
CA PHE A 449 -10.09 48.51 47.62
C PHE A 449 -9.19 47.29 47.61
N VAL A 450 -9.69 46.23 48.25
CA VAL A 450 -9.22 44.85 48.12
C VAL A 450 -10.39 43.95 47.74
N ILE A 451 -10.10 42.79 47.13
CA ILE A 451 -11.08 41.70 46.98
C ILE A 451 -10.78 40.65 48.03
N VAL A 452 -11.80 40.20 48.74
CA VAL A 452 -11.76 39.08 49.67
C VAL A 452 -12.60 37.95 49.11
N ARG A 453 -12.09 36.71 49.19
CA ARG A 453 -12.82 35.49 48.81
C ARG A 453 -13.27 34.75 50.07
N LYS A 454 -14.56 34.42 50.16
CA LYS A 454 -15.12 33.61 51.27
C LYS A 454 -15.89 32.41 50.73
N PRO A 455 -16.04 31.33 51.50
CA PRO A 455 -16.96 30.24 51.16
C PRO A 455 -18.37 30.79 50.91
N ARG A 456 -19.09 30.22 49.95
CA ARG A 456 -20.43 30.70 49.58
C ARG A 456 -21.46 30.59 50.71
N THR A 457 -21.23 29.69 51.66
CA THR A 457 -22.03 29.54 52.88
C THR A 457 -21.77 30.66 53.91
N SER A 458 -20.64 31.36 53.79
CA SER A 458 -20.29 32.49 54.64
C SER A 458 -20.90 33.76 54.07
N VAL A 459 -21.92 34.29 54.74
CA VAL A 459 -22.51 35.60 54.43
C VAL A 459 -22.15 36.57 55.56
N PRO A 460 -20.90 37.09 55.60
CA PRO A 460 -20.49 38.02 56.65
C PRO A 460 -21.37 39.27 56.61
N GLN A 461 -21.84 39.69 57.78
CA GLN A 461 -22.66 40.90 57.95
C GLN A 461 -21.82 42.17 57.70
N SER A 462 -20.54 42.12 58.07
CA SER A 462 -19.49 43.08 57.72
C SER A 462 -18.12 42.37 57.73
N ILE A 463 -17.12 42.94 57.03
CA ILE A 463 -15.74 42.45 57.04
C ILE A 463 -14.87 43.57 57.61
N SER A 464 -14.17 43.32 58.73
CA SER A 464 -13.28 44.32 59.32
C SER A 464 -12.10 44.62 58.40
N ILE A 465 -11.50 45.81 58.50
CA ILE A 465 -10.35 46.20 57.66
C ILE A 465 -9.17 45.23 57.86
N ASN A 466 -8.92 44.81 59.10
CA ASN A 466 -7.82 43.89 59.42
C ASN A 466 -8.05 42.52 58.79
N ASP A 467 -9.28 41.99 58.87
CA ASP A 467 -9.62 40.72 58.21
C ASP A 467 -9.60 40.86 56.69
N ALA A 468 -10.06 41.99 56.15
CA ALA A 468 -10.04 42.25 54.73
C ALA A 468 -8.61 42.27 54.17
N LYS A 469 -7.67 42.94 54.86
CA LYS A 469 -6.25 42.95 54.47
C LYS A 469 -5.60 41.57 54.59
N LYS A 470 -6.00 40.79 55.60
CA LYS A 470 -5.47 39.45 55.88
C LYS A 470 -5.93 38.40 54.87
N ASP A 471 -7.18 38.49 54.42
CA ASP A 471 -7.82 37.52 53.53
C ASP A 471 -7.90 38.00 52.07
N ALA A 472 -7.35 39.19 51.79
CA ALA A 472 -7.38 39.79 50.46
C ALA A 472 -6.63 38.94 49.43
N LEU A 473 -7.13 38.93 48.19
CA LEU A 473 -6.42 38.35 47.06
C LEU A 473 -5.07 39.05 46.85
N ARG A 474 -4.12 38.29 46.31
CA ARG A 474 -2.76 38.76 46.01
C ARG A 474 -2.43 38.54 44.55
N LEU A 475 -1.48 39.31 44.04
CA LEU A 475 -1.00 39.18 42.67
C LEU A 475 0.13 38.13 42.60
N VAL A 476 -0.04 37.11 41.75
CA VAL A 476 0.93 36.05 41.50
C VAL A 476 0.97 35.82 40.00
N ASP A 477 2.12 36.00 39.39
CA ASP A 477 2.32 35.81 37.95
C ASP A 477 1.25 36.52 37.08
N GLY A 478 0.79 37.70 37.52
CA GLY A 478 -0.24 38.49 36.84
C GLY A 478 -1.70 38.13 37.15
N HIS A 479 -1.94 37.13 38.01
CA HIS A 479 -3.28 36.67 38.40
C HIS A 479 -3.58 36.96 39.88
N LEU A 480 -4.84 37.28 40.19
CA LEU A 480 -5.32 37.51 41.54
C LEU A 480 -5.87 36.21 42.13
N VAL A 481 -5.10 35.59 43.02
CA VAL A 481 -5.40 34.32 43.68
C VAL A 481 -5.56 34.51 45.18
N SER A 482 -6.01 33.49 45.91
CA SER A 482 -6.20 33.57 47.37
C SER A 482 -4.94 34.05 48.10
N GLY A 483 -5.13 35.01 49.01
CA GLY A 483 -4.10 35.47 49.94
C GLY A 483 -4.06 34.63 51.22
N HIS A 484 -2.92 34.75 51.91
CA HIS A 484 -2.69 34.20 53.24
C HIS A 484 -2.15 35.28 54.17
N THR A 485 -2.22 35.02 55.47
CA THR A 485 -2.04 35.98 56.57
C THR A 485 -0.68 36.69 56.60
N ASP A 486 0.30 36.18 55.86
CA ASP A 486 1.69 36.63 55.88
C ASP A 486 2.13 37.26 54.54
N GLN A 487 1.20 37.50 53.62
CA GLN A 487 1.50 37.96 52.25
C GLN A 487 0.86 39.32 51.95
N GLN A 488 1.54 40.14 51.12
CA GLN A 488 1.07 41.48 50.80
C GLN A 488 -0.20 41.43 49.93
N PRO A 489 -1.31 42.06 50.36
CA PRO A 489 -2.56 42.06 49.61
C PRO A 489 -2.45 42.92 48.35
N TYR A 490 -3.22 42.56 47.33
CA TYR A 490 -3.37 43.40 46.15
C TYR A 490 -4.36 44.54 46.45
N ILE A 491 -3.83 45.74 46.57
CA ILE A 491 -4.59 46.97 46.82
C ILE A 491 -4.61 47.80 45.54
N THR A 492 -5.77 48.35 45.21
CA THR A 492 -5.93 49.24 44.07
C THR A 492 -6.81 50.42 44.44
N THR A 493 -6.61 51.55 43.75
CA THR A 493 -7.18 52.85 44.12
C THR A 493 -8.12 53.34 43.02
N THR A 494 -9.26 53.91 43.39
CA THR A 494 -10.19 54.48 42.41
C THR A 494 -9.59 55.68 41.69
N ASN A 495 -9.77 55.73 40.38
CA ASN A 495 -9.34 56.86 39.54
C ASN A 495 -10.34 58.02 39.58
N LYS A 496 -10.11 59.06 38.76
CA LYS A 496 -10.99 60.24 38.61
C LYS A 496 -12.46 59.92 38.28
N ASP A 497 -12.71 58.81 37.60
CA ASP A 497 -14.06 58.35 37.27
C ASP A 497 -14.66 57.46 38.38
N GLY A 498 -13.96 57.31 39.51
CA GLY A 498 -14.33 56.44 40.60
C GLY A 498 -14.12 54.95 40.33
N LYS A 499 -13.40 54.59 39.26
CA LYS A 499 -13.26 53.20 38.82
C LYS A 499 -12.00 52.55 39.35
N VAL A 500 -12.13 51.27 39.66
CA VAL A 500 -11.01 50.40 40.02
C VAL A 500 -11.15 49.05 39.31
N LEU A 501 -10.05 48.55 38.73
CA LEU A 501 -10.03 47.33 37.93
C LEU A 501 -9.12 46.27 38.57
N PHE A 502 -9.70 45.10 38.78
CA PHE A 502 -9.02 43.88 39.21
C PHE A 502 -8.92 42.95 38.00
N ASN A 503 -7.76 42.95 37.33
CA ASN A 503 -7.60 42.43 35.96
C ASN A 503 -7.77 40.91 35.77
N SER A 504 -7.63 40.10 36.82
CA SER A 504 -7.56 38.64 36.66
C SER A 504 -7.93 37.91 37.94
N VAL A 505 -9.18 38.05 38.39
CA VAL A 505 -9.68 37.38 39.60
C VAL A 505 -9.91 35.90 39.33
N GLU A 506 -9.22 35.02 40.06
CA GLU A 506 -9.38 33.57 39.97
C GLU A 506 -10.81 33.14 40.31
N ILE A 507 -11.38 32.24 39.51
CA ILE A 507 -12.66 31.60 39.78
C ILE A 507 -12.47 30.36 40.66
N GLU A 508 -12.80 30.49 41.93
CA GLU A 508 -12.96 29.38 42.86
C GLU A 508 -14.41 28.89 42.94
N LYS A 509 -14.61 27.56 42.92
CA LYS A 509 -15.95 26.97 43.06
C LYS A 509 -16.45 27.18 44.49
N ASN A 510 -17.78 27.28 44.64
CA ASN A 510 -18.43 27.45 45.95
C ASN A 510 -17.88 28.62 46.78
N SER A 511 -17.43 29.68 46.11
CA SER A 511 -16.95 30.91 46.74
C SER A 511 -17.80 32.11 46.35
N ARG A 512 -17.78 33.13 47.19
CA ARG A 512 -18.31 34.47 46.94
C ARG A 512 -17.23 35.50 47.19
N TYR A 513 -17.24 36.57 46.40
CA TYR A 513 -16.23 37.62 46.45
C TYR A 513 -16.82 38.88 47.04
N TYR A 514 -15.98 39.62 47.74
CA TYR A 514 -16.34 40.85 48.43
C TYR A 514 -15.31 41.92 48.11
N ALA A 515 -15.72 43.00 47.46
CA ALA A 515 -14.89 44.19 47.35
C ALA A 515 -15.06 45.02 48.62
N VAL A 516 -13.95 45.23 49.35
CA VAL A 516 -13.93 45.91 50.64
C VAL A 516 -13.10 47.19 50.52
N GLU A 517 -13.69 48.32 50.90
CA GLU A 517 -12.97 49.58 51.03
C GLU A 517 -12.09 49.53 52.28
N ILE A 518 -10.78 49.76 52.13
CA ILE A 518 -9.81 49.68 53.23
C ILE A 518 -9.21 51.04 53.58
N GLU A 519 -9.41 52.04 52.73
CA GLU A 519 -9.01 53.43 52.93
C GLU A 519 -9.98 54.33 52.18
N ALA A 520 -10.60 55.27 52.90
CA ALA A 520 -11.53 56.23 52.32
C ALA A 520 -10.77 57.32 51.54
N PRO A 521 -11.35 57.85 50.46
CA PRO A 521 -10.81 59.00 49.77
C PRO A 521 -10.90 60.26 50.63
N ASN A 522 -10.07 61.27 50.33
CA ASN A 522 -10.04 62.48 51.13
C ASN A 522 -11.40 63.16 51.17
N GLY A 523 -11.85 63.53 52.37
CA GLY A 523 -13.15 64.10 52.59
C GLY A 523 -14.30 63.08 52.61
N TYR A 524 -14.10 61.76 52.52
CA TYR A 524 -15.21 60.79 52.65
C TYR A 524 -15.05 59.93 53.90
N ALA A 525 -16.16 59.40 54.40
CA ALA A 525 -16.11 58.41 55.48
C ALA A 525 -15.81 57.02 54.89
N LEU A 526 -15.12 56.18 55.66
CA LEU A 526 -14.86 54.81 55.26
C LEU A 526 -16.14 53.97 55.28
N SER A 527 -16.47 53.33 54.15
CA SER A 527 -17.58 52.39 54.06
C SER A 527 -17.42 51.23 55.04
N GLN A 528 -18.48 50.95 55.80
CA GLN A 528 -18.57 49.76 56.66
C GLN A 528 -19.19 48.55 55.92
N THR A 529 -19.54 48.72 54.65
CA THR A 529 -20.20 47.71 53.82
C THR A 529 -19.31 47.28 52.66
N SER A 530 -19.31 45.98 52.37
CA SER A 530 -18.62 45.39 51.21
C SER A 530 -19.58 45.15 50.05
N TYR A 531 -19.10 45.27 48.82
CA TYR A 531 -19.86 44.86 47.63
C TYR A 531 -19.65 43.38 47.35
N SER A 532 -20.71 42.57 47.44
CA SER A 532 -20.63 41.14 47.14
C SER A 532 -20.90 40.84 45.66
N PHE A 533 -20.12 39.94 45.07
CA PHE A 533 -20.34 39.46 43.70
C PHE A 533 -19.95 37.99 43.53
N ASP A 534 -20.55 37.34 42.54
CA ASP A 534 -20.30 35.95 42.20
C ASP A 534 -19.52 35.91 40.87
N LEU A 535 -18.44 35.11 40.84
CA LEU A 535 -17.70 34.80 39.61
C LEU A 535 -17.92 33.34 39.26
N THR A 536 -18.20 33.09 37.98
CA THR A 536 -18.41 31.74 37.45
C THR A 536 -17.68 31.58 36.12
N GLU A 537 -17.54 30.34 35.68
CA GLU A 537 -16.93 30.00 34.39
C GLU A 537 -17.67 30.59 33.19
N ASN A 538 -18.95 30.94 33.36
CA ASN A 538 -19.82 31.51 32.32
C ASN A 538 -19.96 33.03 32.41
N SER A 539 -19.31 33.66 33.39
CA SER A 539 -19.38 35.10 33.61
C SER A 539 -19.00 35.89 32.34
N PRO A 540 -19.53 37.12 32.20
CA PRO A 540 -19.15 37.99 31.09
C PRO A 540 -17.65 38.28 31.14
N SER A 541 -17.08 38.70 30.01
CA SER A 541 -15.65 39.04 29.91
C SER A 541 -15.19 40.18 30.84
N LEU A 542 -16.12 40.95 31.40
CA LEU A 542 -15.86 41.89 32.49
C LEU A 542 -17.08 41.90 33.41
N VAL A 543 -16.87 41.57 34.69
CA VAL A 543 -17.90 41.70 35.71
C VAL A 543 -17.82 43.10 36.30
N LYS A 544 -18.96 43.79 36.41
CA LYS A 544 -19.02 45.17 36.89
C LYS A 544 -19.83 45.26 38.17
N GLY A 545 -19.34 46.05 39.11
CA GLY A 545 -20.04 46.45 40.32
C GLY A 545 -20.12 47.97 40.44
N GLU A 546 -21.11 48.44 41.17
CA GLU A 546 -21.27 49.85 41.50
C GLU A 546 -21.62 49.98 42.98
N ILE A 547 -20.98 50.94 43.65
CA ILE A 547 -21.28 51.31 45.03
C ILE A 547 -21.41 52.82 45.14
N THR A 548 -22.47 53.25 45.81
CA THR A 548 -22.75 54.67 46.08
C THR A 548 -22.42 54.99 47.52
N ASP A 549 -21.56 55.99 47.72
CA ASP A 549 -21.35 56.57 49.04
C ASP A 549 -22.56 57.39 49.46
N SER A 550 -23.11 57.08 50.64
CA SER A 550 -24.18 57.86 51.26
C SER A 550 -23.63 58.99 52.13
N THR A 551 -22.33 59.03 52.38
CA THR A 551 -21.67 60.11 53.12
C THR A 551 -21.25 61.22 52.15
N ASN A 552 -21.79 62.42 52.35
CA ASN A 552 -21.34 63.62 51.63
C ASN A 552 -19.90 63.95 52.03
N PRO A 553 -19.13 64.63 51.15
CA PRO A 553 -17.77 65.02 51.50
C PRO A 553 -17.76 65.81 52.81
N LEU A 554 -16.99 65.33 53.80
CA LEU A 554 -16.66 65.99 55.05
C LEU A 554 -16.30 67.44 54.70
N PRO A 555 -16.98 68.42 55.32
CA PRO A 555 -16.69 69.81 55.04
C PRO A 555 -15.21 70.08 55.34
N SER A 556 -14.55 70.78 54.41
CA SER A 556 -13.21 71.32 54.60
C SER A 556 -13.27 72.41 55.66
N THR A 557 -13.29 72.05 56.94
CA THR A 557 -13.08 72.99 58.04
C THR A 557 -11.91 72.50 58.88
N GLY A 558 -10.83 73.28 58.88
CA GLY A 558 -9.75 73.12 59.83
C GLY A 558 -10.27 73.42 61.24
N SER A 559 -10.78 72.40 61.94
CA SER A 559 -11.07 72.49 63.37
C SER A 559 -11.19 71.10 63.99
N ASN A 560 -10.33 70.85 64.99
CA ASN A 560 -10.32 69.64 65.79
C ASN A 560 -11.53 69.62 66.75
N ARG A 561 -12.70 69.18 66.29
CA ARG A 561 -13.77 68.71 67.20
C ARG A 561 -14.53 67.52 66.64
N LEU A 562 -14.60 66.49 67.47
CA LEU A 562 -15.42 65.29 67.34
C LEU A 562 -16.86 65.64 66.94
N VAL A 563 -17.29 65.14 65.79
CA VAL A 563 -18.71 65.07 65.40
C VAL A 563 -19.06 63.60 65.20
N SER A 564 -19.62 63.00 66.23
CA SER A 564 -20.34 61.73 66.15
C SER A 564 -21.72 62.00 65.56
N VAL A 565 -21.84 61.90 64.24
CA VAL A 565 -23.16 61.76 63.59
C VAL A 565 -23.32 60.30 63.22
N VAL A 566 -24.21 59.63 63.97
CA VAL A 566 -24.75 58.32 63.63
C VAL A 566 -25.61 58.49 62.38
N GLY A 567 -24.97 58.36 61.21
CA GLY A 567 -25.64 58.26 59.93
C GLY A 567 -25.97 56.79 59.67
N VAL A 568 -27.25 56.44 59.72
CA VAL A 568 -27.77 55.15 59.25
C VAL A 568 -27.54 55.10 57.73
N SER A 569 -26.44 54.48 57.31
CA SER A 569 -26.07 54.35 55.90
C SER A 569 -26.85 53.18 55.28
N GLY A 570 -27.99 53.48 54.66
CA GLY A 570 -28.66 52.60 53.73
C GLY A 570 -27.94 52.64 52.38
N VAL A 571 -27.16 51.60 52.07
CA VAL A 571 -26.62 51.37 50.72
C VAL A 571 -27.75 50.86 49.84
N LEU A 572 -28.09 51.63 48.79
CA LEU A 572 -28.98 51.17 47.74
C LEU A 572 -28.19 50.26 46.79
N VAL A 573 -28.27 48.94 46.99
CA VAL A 573 -27.70 47.97 46.05
C VAL A 573 -28.62 47.88 44.84
N LEU A 574 -28.30 48.61 43.76
CA LEU A 574 -28.97 48.43 42.47
C LEU A 574 -28.45 47.15 41.82
N ILE A 575 -29.24 46.08 41.90
CA ILE A 575 -29.02 44.85 41.14
C ILE A 575 -29.31 45.17 39.66
N THR A 576 -28.30 45.58 38.89
CA THR A 576 -28.42 45.58 37.43
C THR A 576 -28.46 44.14 36.94
N ALA A 577 -29.62 43.74 36.42
CA ALA A 577 -29.93 42.41 35.93
C ALA A 577 -28.95 41.97 34.82
N GLY A 578 -28.10 40.99 35.15
CA GLY A 578 -27.26 40.26 34.21
C GLY A 578 -27.19 38.78 34.59
N SER A 579 -28.30 38.19 35.03
CA SER A 579 -28.42 36.76 35.36
C SER A 579 -29.90 36.33 35.41
N LEU A 580 -30.60 36.40 34.28
CA LEU A 580 -31.97 35.86 34.16
C LEU A 580 -32.14 35.14 32.82
N VAL A 581 -31.42 34.03 32.64
CA VAL A 581 -31.82 32.95 31.73
C VAL A 581 -31.41 31.62 32.35
N TYR A 582 -32.30 31.03 33.16
CA TYR A 582 -32.43 29.56 33.21
C TYR A 582 -33.73 29.20 33.95
N LEU A 583 -34.84 29.11 33.23
CA LEU A 583 -35.96 28.22 33.55
C LEU A 583 -36.81 28.00 32.28
N ARG A 584 -37.16 26.73 32.02
CA ARG A 584 -37.93 26.13 30.90
C ARG A 584 -37.10 25.86 29.64
N ARG A 585 -36.94 24.61 29.17
CA ARG A 585 -37.98 23.62 28.86
C ARG A 585 -37.40 22.21 28.87
N LYS A 586 -38.05 21.32 29.62
CA LYS A 586 -38.08 19.87 29.41
C LYS A 586 -39.52 19.56 29.01
N GLN A 587 -39.74 19.19 27.76
CA GLN A 587 -40.92 18.49 27.21
C GLN A 587 -40.72 18.38 25.69
N GLY A 588 -40.63 17.15 25.19
CA GLY A 588 -40.30 16.79 23.80
C GLY A 588 -39.05 15.94 23.75
#